data_AF-A0A3C1Z0K2-F1
#
_entry.id   AF-A0A3C1Z0K2-F1
#
_cell.length_a   1.000
_cell.length_b   1.000
_cell.length_c   1.000
_cell.angle_alpha   90.00
_cell.angle_beta   90.00
_cell.angle_gamma   90.00
#
_symmetry.space_group_name_H-M   'P 1'
#
loop_
_entity.id
_entity.type
_entity.pdbx_description
1 polymer ?
#
loop_
_entity_poly.entity_id
_entity_poly.type
_entity_poly.pdbx_seq_one_letter_code
_entity_poly.pdbx_strand_id
1 'polypeptide(L)'
;MPLSAPDLSPISPLVRIVRRASRVGQLSLIYALTILRICDTTTSAHTLFYLCVPIRIILRHSTHPSKGDPMPEDIERLRQIKTAAEDDLLSRPGVTAVDVGYKFVNGRKTDEIVIRIHVAEKKDVPADQQLPSQIQGVKTDIIQNRFRPAGDRGYYNPILGGIDVGPLRAVDLQSIAGTLGAIVIDNSTQHRMLLSNYHVLCVNEGWNQWGDVGRRITQPSFGGILVATIERGILNKDVDAAVARLDNITRYACGVQDVGAITGTAAPELGMAVRKRGRTTGLTYGTINGLHATATITFDHGVGTIVFREQMQIDPDTTRNALFADQGDSGSTIVNDAGQVVGLLFSIDAESKGTGIATPIQRVLETMNVSMAIEGIGGYDLSSSADRAFALDYTGTGKSDHLVFYRPGKGIVFILKKDGPGGFTPVYQSHTGIGGFDLSVSNDHVFAFDYDGIGTANHLVLYRPGTGAVFIIKQDGTGNYHPIYQATPGGSGIGGYDLSDPADRAFPFDYAGTGKSDHLVFYRPGKGIVFILKKDGPGTFSPVYRATK
;
A
#
# COMPACT_ATOMS: atom_id res chain seq x y z
N MET A 1 27.79 -36.91 -92.45
CA MET A 1 28.62 -35.98 -91.66
C MET A 1 28.38 -36.29 -90.18
N PRO A 2 29.44 -36.27 -89.35
CA PRO A 2 29.88 -37.34 -88.41
C PRO A 2 29.04 -37.44 -87.11
N LEU A 3 28.76 -38.63 -86.52
CA LEU A 3 29.56 -39.47 -85.58
C LEU A 3 29.96 -38.69 -84.30
N SER A 4 29.70 -39.08 -83.04
CA SER A 4 29.64 -40.41 -82.38
C SER A 4 29.23 -40.26 -80.89
N ALA A 5 28.64 -41.30 -80.27
CA ALA A 5 28.65 -41.55 -78.81
C ALA A 5 29.98 -42.24 -78.40
N PRO A 6 30.42 -42.27 -77.11
CA PRO A 6 29.91 -43.22 -76.10
C PRO A 6 29.82 -42.63 -74.65
N ASP A 7 28.83 -43.01 -73.83
CA ASP A 7 28.76 -44.09 -72.83
C ASP A 7 29.46 -43.82 -71.47
N LEU A 8 28.68 -44.00 -70.38
CA LEU A 8 28.98 -44.76 -69.15
C LEU A 8 28.30 -44.15 -67.90
N SER A 9 27.35 -44.90 -67.37
CA SER A 9 26.86 -44.79 -65.98
C SER A 9 27.97 -45.24 -64.98
N PRO A 10 27.87 -44.91 -63.67
CA PRO A 10 27.05 -45.76 -62.80
C PRO A 10 26.26 -45.05 -61.69
N ILE A 11 25.20 -45.76 -61.35
CA ILE A 11 24.35 -45.74 -60.16
C ILE A 11 25.11 -45.49 -58.83
N SER A 12 24.55 -44.66 -57.94
CA SER A 12 24.84 -44.61 -56.49
C SER A 12 23.63 -44.03 -55.70
N PRO A 13 23.46 -44.36 -54.40
CA PRO A 13 22.23 -44.97 -53.88
C PRO A 13 21.29 -43.98 -53.17
N LEU A 14 20.27 -43.47 -53.87
CA LEU A 14 19.24 -42.62 -53.24
C LEU A 14 17.79 -43.05 -53.49
N VAL A 15 17.57 -44.27 -54.01
CA VAL A 15 16.21 -44.77 -54.32
C VAL A 15 15.76 -45.90 -53.37
N ARG A 16 16.52 -46.23 -52.32
CA ARG A 16 16.13 -47.26 -51.32
C ARG A 16 15.64 -46.74 -49.96
N ILE A 17 15.52 -45.43 -49.76
CA ILE A 17 15.03 -44.82 -48.50
C ILE A 17 13.66 -44.13 -48.71
N VAL A 18 12.81 -44.63 -49.60
CA VAL A 18 11.42 -44.13 -49.74
C VAL A 18 10.37 -45.24 -49.61
N ARG A 19 10.76 -46.49 -49.31
CA ARG A 19 9.82 -47.60 -49.05
C ARG A 19 9.78 -48.12 -47.61
N ARG A 20 10.26 -47.35 -46.63
CA ARG A 20 10.16 -47.72 -45.20
C ARG A 20 9.77 -46.57 -44.26
N ALA A 21 9.01 -45.61 -44.78
CA ALA A 21 8.42 -44.53 -43.98
C ALA A 21 6.93 -44.38 -44.31
N SER A 22 6.16 -45.45 -44.11
CA SER A 22 4.70 -45.42 -44.07
C SER A 22 4.23 -45.93 -42.72
N ARG A 23 4.55 -45.19 -41.66
CA ARG A 23 3.93 -45.26 -40.31
C ARG A 23 4.52 -44.21 -39.36
N VAL A 24 4.55 -42.94 -39.73
CA VAL A 24 4.66 -41.85 -38.74
C VAL A 24 3.84 -40.67 -39.27
N GLY A 25 2.97 -40.14 -38.40
CA GLY A 25 1.85 -39.28 -38.73
C GLY A 25 2.16 -37.97 -39.47
N GLN A 26 1.13 -37.52 -40.18
CA GLN A 26 1.01 -36.22 -40.82
C GLN A 26 1.06 -35.10 -39.76
N LEU A 27 2.25 -34.54 -39.49
CA LEU A 27 2.36 -33.18 -38.91
C LEU A 27 3.74 -32.54 -39.13
N SER A 28 4.75 -33.31 -39.57
CA SER A 28 6.11 -32.81 -39.83
C SER A 28 6.36 -32.32 -41.27
N LEU A 29 5.39 -32.48 -42.19
CA LEU A 29 5.56 -32.11 -43.60
C LEU A 29 5.25 -30.62 -43.87
N ILE A 30 4.58 -29.94 -42.96
CA ILE A 30 4.23 -28.52 -43.11
C ILE A 30 5.39 -27.61 -42.68
N TYR A 31 6.18 -27.99 -41.68
CA TYR A 31 7.32 -27.19 -41.20
C TYR A 31 8.56 -27.26 -42.12
N ALA A 32 8.78 -28.37 -42.84
CA ALA A 32 9.90 -28.51 -43.77
C ALA A 32 9.69 -27.76 -45.11
N LEU A 33 8.43 -27.55 -45.52
CA LEU A 33 8.06 -26.81 -46.73
C LEU A 33 8.01 -25.29 -46.53
N THR A 34 7.93 -24.81 -45.28
CA THR A 34 7.97 -23.36 -44.98
C THR A 34 9.40 -22.82 -44.88
N ILE A 35 10.36 -23.64 -44.43
CA ILE A 35 11.78 -23.24 -44.34
C ILE A 35 12.46 -23.19 -45.73
N LEU A 36 11.93 -23.93 -46.72
CA LEU A 36 12.38 -23.88 -48.12
C LEU A 36 11.71 -22.78 -48.97
N ARG A 37 10.87 -21.92 -48.36
CA ARG A 37 10.25 -20.75 -49.04
C ARG A 37 10.73 -19.38 -48.53
N ILE A 38 11.67 -19.33 -47.59
CA ILE A 38 12.22 -18.07 -47.03
C ILE A 38 13.70 -17.85 -47.40
N CYS A 39 14.27 -18.69 -48.28
CA CYS A 39 15.59 -18.44 -48.87
C CYS A 39 15.50 -18.28 -50.39
N ASP A 40 14.71 -17.31 -50.84
CA ASP A 40 14.83 -16.73 -52.17
C ASP A 40 14.89 -15.22 -52.01
N THR A 41 16.07 -14.71 -51.66
CA THR A 41 16.71 -13.52 -52.23
C THR A 41 17.93 -13.14 -51.41
N THR A 42 19.08 -13.10 -52.11
CA THR A 42 20.35 -12.49 -51.69
C THR A 42 21.03 -13.01 -50.42
N THR A 43 21.78 -14.11 -50.53
CA THR A 43 23.07 -14.20 -49.81
C THR A 43 24.07 -15.06 -50.58
N SER A 44 25.27 -14.49 -50.79
CA SER A 44 26.41 -15.05 -51.52
C SER A 44 26.96 -16.34 -50.87
N ALA A 45 27.53 -17.21 -51.70
CA ALA A 45 28.08 -18.53 -51.38
C ALA A 45 29.38 -18.52 -50.53
N HIS A 46 29.40 -17.77 -49.43
CA HIS A 46 30.53 -17.70 -48.48
C HIS A 46 30.12 -17.80 -47.01
N THR A 47 28.95 -18.39 -46.70
CA THR A 47 28.51 -18.64 -45.32
C THR A 47 27.89 -20.04 -45.17
N LEU A 48 28.60 -21.06 -45.65
CA LEU A 48 28.22 -22.47 -45.47
C LEU A 48 29.38 -23.35 -44.98
N PHE A 49 30.31 -22.76 -44.21
CA PHE A 49 31.51 -23.46 -43.73
C PHE A 49 31.70 -23.48 -42.19
N TYR A 50 30.70 -23.05 -41.41
CA TYR A 50 30.78 -23.06 -39.94
C TYR A 50 29.70 -23.88 -39.20
N LEU A 51 29.00 -24.79 -39.89
CA LEU A 51 28.04 -25.70 -39.26
C LEU A 51 28.33 -27.17 -39.60
N CYS A 52 29.52 -27.65 -39.25
CA CYS A 52 29.83 -29.09 -39.23
C CYS A 52 31.01 -29.42 -38.28
N VAL A 53 30.72 -29.58 -36.99
CA VAL A 53 31.52 -30.38 -36.02
C VAL A 53 30.50 -31.12 -35.11
N PRO A 54 30.69 -32.41 -34.77
CA PRO A 54 29.61 -33.37 -34.69
C PRO A 54 28.90 -33.43 -33.32
N ILE A 55 27.56 -33.51 -33.37
CA ILE A 55 26.72 -33.95 -32.26
C ILE A 55 26.95 -35.44 -32.03
N ARG A 56 27.92 -35.76 -31.18
CA ARG A 56 27.97 -37.00 -30.42
C ARG A 56 28.01 -36.60 -28.96
N ILE A 57 26.86 -36.59 -28.28
CA ILE A 57 26.68 -36.80 -26.83
C ILE A 57 25.15 -36.81 -26.57
N ILE A 58 24.66 -38.00 -26.19
CA ILE A 58 23.42 -38.27 -25.43
C ILE A 58 22.08 -38.05 -26.16
N LEU A 59 21.70 -39.04 -26.98
CA LEU A 59 20.29 -39.46 -27.05
C LEU A 59 19.99 -40.31 -25.80
N ARG A 60 19.66 -39.65 -24.69
CA ARG A 60 18.76 -40.25 -23.69
C ARG A 60 17.36 -39.81 -24.09
N HIS A 61 16.48 -40.78 -24.38
CA HIS A 61 15.06 -40.53 -24.56
C HIS A 61 14.52 -39.79 -23.33
N SER A 62 14.12 -38.53 -23.50
CA SER A 62 13.19 -37.86 -22.59
C SER A 62 11.95 -37.57 -23.41
N THR A 63 10.99 -38.50 -23.37
CA THR A 63 9.66 -38.31 -23.95
C THR A 63 8.89 -37.39 -23.03
N HIS A 64 8.69 -36.13 -23.42
CA HIS A 64 7.65 -35.30 -22.81
C HIS A 64 6.29 -35.82 -23.30
N PRO A 65 5.34 -36.15 -22.39
CA PRO A 65 4.01 -36.57 -22.80
C PRO A 65 3.27 -35.39 -23.45
N SER A 66 2.53 -35.69 -24.51
CA SER A 66 1.71 -34.72 -25.21
C SER A 66 0.42 -34.46 -24.43
N LYS A 67 -0.19 -33.28 -24.60
CA LYS A 67 -1.51 -32.98 -24.01
C LYS A 67 -2.54 -33.98 -24.56
N GLY A 68 -2.86 -35.01 -23.78
CA GLY A 68 -3.82 -36.06 -24.13
C GLY A 68 -3.41 -37.48 -23.72
N ASP A 69 -2.16 -37.70 -23.32
CA ASP A 69 -1.72 -39.02 -22.82
C ASP A 69 -2.24 -39.26 -21.39
N PRO A 70 -2.82 -40.43 -21.06
CA PRO A 70 -3.22 -40.75 -19.70
C PRO A 70 -2.00 -40.65 -18.76
N MET A 71 -2.20 -40.03 -17.60
CA MET A 71 -1.15 -39.93 -16.58
C MET A 71 -0.61 -41.33 -16.26
N PRO A 72 0.71 -41.50 -16.08
CA PRO A 72 1.30 -42.77 -15.66
C PRO A 72 0.54 -43.37 -14.47
N GLU A 73 0.25 -44.67 -14.52
CA GLU A 73 -0.57 -45.40 -13.52
C GLU A 73 -0.08 -45.17 -12.08
N ASP A 74 1.23 -45.02 -11.90
CA ASP A 74 1.86 -44.67 -10.61
C ASP A 74 1.46 -43.29 -10.08
N ILE A 75 1.33 -42.28 -10.96
CA ILE A 75 0.94 -40.92 -10.55
C ILE A 75 -0.54 -40.90 -10.14
N GLU A 76 -1.39 -41.65 -10.83
CA GLU A 76 -2.82 -41.74 -10.47
C GLU A 76 -3.00 -42.42 -9.11
N ARG A 77 -2.24 -43.48 -8.83
CA ARG A 77 -2.19 -44.10 -7.50
C ARG A 77 -1.74 -43.10 -6.43
N LEU A 78 -0.68 -42.35 -6.68
CA LEU A 78 -0.18 -41.32 -5.74
C LEU A 78 -1.21 -40.21 -5.52
N ARG A 79 -1.94 -39.80 -6.57
CA ARG A 79 -3.01 -38.81 -6.50
C ARG A 79 -4.15 -39.29 -5.60
N GLN A 80 -4.59 -40.55 -5.75
CA GLN A 80 -5.65 -41.12 -4.92
C GLN A 80 -5.26 -41.19 -3.45
N ILE A 81 -4.03 -41.64 -3.15
CA ILE A 81 -3.50 -41.69 -1.78
C ILE A 81 -3.40 -40.28 -1.19
N LYS A 82 -2.89 -39.31 -1.96
CA LYS A 82 -2.85 -37.90 -1.56
C LYS A 82 -4.24 -37.37 -1.24
N THR A 83 -5.22 -37.58 -2.13
CA THR A 83 -6.59 -37.10 -1.95
C THR A 83 -7.24 -37.70 -0.70
N ALA A 84 -6.99 -38.98 -0.39
CA ALA A 84 -7.50 -39.60 0.83
C ALA A 84 -6.87 -39.04 2.13
N ALA A 85 -5.70 -38.42 2.05
CA ALA A 85 -4.94 -37.91 3.21
C ALA A 85 -4.93 -36.38 3.34
N GLU A 86 -5.45 -35.64 2.36
CA GLU A 86 -5.23 -34.19 2.27
C GLU A 86 -5.86 -33.41 3.41
N ASP A 87 -7.08 -33.75 3.84
CA ASP A 87 -7.76 -33.04 4.94
C ASP A 87 -7.06 -33.26 6.29
N ASP A 88 -6.62 -34.48 6.59
CA ASP A 88 -5.84 -34.77 7.81
C ASP A 88 -4.54 -33.95 7.81
N LEU A 89 -3.81 -33.98 6.70
CA LEU A 89 -2.55 -33.26 6.59
C LEU A 89 -2.74 -31.74 6.69
N LEU A 90 -3.75 -31.19 6.03
CA LEU A 90 -4.05 -29.75 6.05
C LEU A 90 -4.54 -29.27 7.42
N SER A 91 -5.12 -30.17 8.24
CA SER A 91 -5.51 -29.86 9.62
C SER A 91 -4.32 -29.72 10.58
N ARG A 92 -3.13 -30.20 10.19
CA ARG A 92 -1.93 -30.17 11.05
C ARG A 92 -1.33 -28.77 11.12
N PRO A 93 -0.92 -28.31 12.32
CA PRO A 93 -0.30 -27.00 12.48
C PRO A 93 0.89 -26.77 11.55
N GLY A 94 0.85 -25.69 10.77
CA GLY A 94 1.97 -25.25 9.92
C GLY A 94 2.01 -25.88 8.53
N VAL A 95 1.14 -26.84 8.21
CA VAL A 95 0.98 -27.36 6.83
C VAL A 95 0.23 -26.33 5.98
N THR A 96 0.77 -26.01 4.81
CA THR A 96 0.26 -24.97 3.90
C THR A 96 -0.28 -25.52 2.59
N ALA A 97 0.17 -26.70 2.15
CA ALA A 97 -0.36 -27.39 0.98
C ALA A 97 0.10 -28.86 0.95
N VAL A 98 -0.57 -29.67 0.12
CA VAL A 98 -0.16 -31.05 -0.20
C VAL A 98 -0.29 -31.28 -1.70
N ASP A 99 0.70 -31.90 -2.33
CA ASP A 99 0.66 -32.25 -3.75
C ASP A 99 1.39 -33.58 -4.05
N VAL A 100 1.42 -33.98 -5.33
CA VAL A 100 2.26 -35.08 -5.83
C VAL A 100 3.34 -34.48 -6.73
N GLY A 101 4.61 -34.82 -6.50
CA GLY A 101 5.70 -34.28 -7.30
C GLY A 101 7.06 -34.88 -6.99
N TYR A 102 8.09 -34.41 -7.68
CA TYR A 102 9.46 -34.88 -7.47
C TYR A 102 9.98 -34.55 -6.08
N LYS A 103 10.63 -35.52 -5.44
CA LYS A 103 11.32 -35.35 -4.17
C LYS A 103 12.57 -34.50 -4.32
N PHE A 104 12.86 -33.69 -3.30
CA PHE A 104 14.08 -32.91 -3.18
C PHE A 104 14.96 -33.43 -2.05
N VAL A 105 16.27 -33.56 -2.30
CA VAL A 105 17.27 -33.90 -1.29
C VAL A 105 18.38 -32.86 -1.37
N ASN A 106 18.67 -32.18 -0.26
CA ASN A 106 19.66 -31.08 -0.20
C ASN A 106 19.44 -30.01 -1.30
N GLY A 107 18.18 -29.64 -1.54
CA GLY A 107 17.78 -28.65 -2.55
C GLY A 107 17.84 -29.15 -3.99
N ARG A 108 18.23 -30.41 -4.25
CA ARG A 108 18.29 -31.00 -5.59
C ARG A 108 17.08 -31.88 -5.87
N LYS A 109 16.44 -31.64 -7.01
CA LYS A 109 15.35 -32.48 -7.55
C LYS A 109 15.88 -33.88 -7.85
N THR A 110 15.14 -34.90 -7.44
CA THR A 110 15.40 -36.32 -7.75
C THR A 110 14.41 -36.83 -8.80
N ASP A 111 14.62 -38.06 -9.30
CA ASP A 111 13.68 -38.72 -10.21
C ASP A 111 12.55 -39.47 -9.47
N GLU A 112 12.54 -39.42 -8.12
CA GLU A 112 11.53 -40.08 -7.29
C GLU A 112 10.29 -39.17 -7.15
N ILE A 113 9.11 -39.67 -7.53
CA ILE A 113 7.82 -38.97 -7.34
C ILE A 113 7.23 -39.41 -5.99
N VAL A 114 6.83 -38.43 -5.18
CA VAL A 114 6.35 -38.61 -3.79
C VAL A 114 5.16 -37.70 -3.50
N ILE A 115 4.52 -37.88 -2.35
CA ILE A 115 3.56 -36.91 -1.82
C ILE A 115 4.34 -35.80 -1.12
N ARG A 116 4.22 -34.55 -1.56
CA ARG A 116 4.93 -33.43 -0.95
C ARG A 116 4.00 -32.71 0.01
N ILE A 117 4.48 -32.48 1.23
CA ILE A 117 3.79 -31.73 2.27
C ILE A 117 4.52 -30.39 2.42
N HIS A 118 3.84 -29.31 2.09
CA HIS A 118 4.40 -27.97 2.18
C HIS A 118 4.13 -27.41 3.57
N VAL A 119 5.14 -26.81 4.19
CA VAL A 119 5.05 -26.17 5.50
C VAL A 119 5.51 -24.72 5.43
N ALA A 120 4.90 -23.86 6.25
CA ALA A 120 5.25 -22.43 6.30
C ALA A 120 6.71 -22.18 6.71
N GLU A 121 7.26 -23.08 7.52
CA GLU A 121 8.61 -23.06 8.06
C GLU A 121 9.00 -24.47 8.51
N LYS A 122 10.25 -24.90 8.25
CA LYS A 122 10.83 -26.11 8.82
C LYS A 122 11.44 -25.81 10.17
N LYS A 123 10.96 -26.50 11.20
CA LYS A 123 11.46 -26.41 12.58
C LYS A 123 11.34 -27.75 13.27
N ASP A 124 12.08 -27.92 14.36
CA ASP A 124 11.93 -29.08 15.22
C ASP A 124 10.58 -29.03 15.93
N VAL A 125 9.83 -30.14 15.87
CA VAL A 125 8.51 -30.27 16.47
C VAL A 125 8.44 -31.51 17.38
N PRO A 126 7.59 -31.49 18.42
CA PRO A 126 7.29 -32.68 19.23
C PRO A 126 6.92 -33.90 18.39
N ALA A 127 7.19 -35.10 18.89
CA ALA A 127 7.03 -36.36 18.14
C ALA A 127 5.60 -36.60 17.63
N ASP A 128 4.59 -36.13 18.38
CA ASP A 128 3.17 -36.18 18.03
C ASP A 128 2.76 -35.19 16.92
N GLN A 129 3.60 -34.19 16.64
CA GLN A 129 3.40 -33.18 15.58
C GLN A 129 4.25 -33.45 14.33
N GLN A 130 5.10 -34.47 14.35
CA GLN A 130 5.91 -34.82 13.18
C GLN A 130 5.02 -35.26 12.00
N LEU A 131 5.33 -34.73 10.83
CA LEU A 131 4.66 -35.12 9.60
C LEU A 131 5.14 -36.52 9.19
N PRO A 132 4.24 -37.37 8.69
CA PRO A 132 4.57 -38.75 8.38
C PRO A 132 5.60 -38.81 7.25
N SER A 133 6.60 -39.68 7.39
CA SER A 133 7.61 -39.93 6.34
C SER A 133 7.06 -40.79 5.19
N GLN A 134 5.91 -41.42 5.38
CA GLN A 134 5.16 -42.18 4.38
C GLN A 134 3.64 -42.12 4.63
N ILE A 135 2.83 -42.16 3.58
CA ILE A 135 1.37 -42.24 3.63
C ILE A 135 0.93 -43.44 2.79
N GLN A 136 0.28 -44.42 3.41
CA GLN A 136 -0.13 -45.68 2.75
C GLN A 136 1.02 -46.33 1.94
N GLY A 137 2.24 -46.31 2.49
CA GLY A 137 3.46 -46.85 1.87
C GLY A 137 4.10 -45.97 0.78
N VAL A 138 3.52 -44.80 0.47
CA VAL A 138 4.13 -43.80 -0.43
C VAL A 138 4.99 -42.85 0.39
N LYS A 139 6.25 -42.64 -0.01
CA LYS A 139 7.14 -41.69 0.66
C LYS A 139 6.60 -40.26 0.61
N THR A 140 6.95 -39.47 1.62
CA THR A 140 6.69 -38.03 1.63
C THR A 140 7.97 -37.22 1.48
N ASP A 141 7.82 -35.96 1.09
CA ASP A 141 8.86 -34.95 1.17
C ASP A 141 8.31 -33.68 1.81
N ILE A 142 9.00 -33.16 2.81
CA ILE A 142 8.60 -31.95 3.52
C ILE A 142 9.29 -30.77 2.85
N ILE A 143 8.52 -29.86 2.27
CA ILE A 143 9.03 -28.69 1.56
C ILE A 143 8.65 -27.44 2.34
N GLN A 144 9.62 -26.55 2.56
CA GLN A 144 9.29 -25.23 3.11
C GLN A 144 8.80 -24.35 1.97
N ASN A 145 7.51 -24.02 1.96
CA ASN A 145 6.92 -23.16 0.94
C ASN A 145 5.65 -22.47 1.47
N ARG A 146 5.44 -21.20 1.09
CA ARG A 146 4.26 -20.42 1.47
C ARG A 146 3.49 -20.03 0.22
N PHE A 147 2.23 -20.45 0.17
CA PHE A 147 1.30 -20.03 -0.87
C PHE A 147 0.54 -18.80 -0.39
N ARG A 148 0.45 -17.78 -1.24
CA ARG A 148 -0.39 -16.59 -1.03
C ARG A 148 -1.37 -16.49 -2.20
N PRO A 149 -2.54 -15.84 -2.03
CA PRO A 149 -3.40 -15.48 -3.15
C PRO A 149 -2.59 -14.76 -4.24
N ALA A 150 -2.93 -14.99 -5.50
CA ALA A 150 -2.29 -14.34 -6.65
C ALA A 150 -2.65 -12.85 -6.73
N GLY A 151 -2.03 -12.03 -5.87
CA GLY A 151 -2.27 -10.60 -5.73
C GLY A 151 -3.68 -10.23 -5.23
N ASP A 152 -3.77 -9.12 -4.51
CA ASP A 152 -5.00 -8.43 -4.18
C ASP A 152 -5.58 -7.77 -5.43
N ARG A 153 -6.56 -8.42 -6.06
CA ARG A 153 -7.40 -7.87 -7.15
C ARG A 153 -8.76 -7.41 -6.63
N GLY A 154 -8.85 -7.10 -5.35
CA GLY A 154 -10.09 -6.70 -4.70
C GLY A 154 -10.66 -5.40 -5.27
N TYR A 155 -11.97 -5.25 -5.16
CA TYR A 155 -12.64 -3.98 -5.37
C TYR A 155 -12.62 -3.16 -4.07
N TYR A 156 -12.30 -1.87 -4.15
CA TYR A 156 -12.19 -0.97 -3.01
C TYR A 156 -13.07 0.27 -3.19
N ASN A 157 -13.84 0.61 -2.17
CA ASN A 157 -14.64 1.83 -2.12
C ASN A 157 -14.83 2.24 -0.64
N PRO A 158 -14.11 3.26 -0.14
CA PRO A 158 -13.26 4.20 -0.88
C PRO A 158 -11.98 3.56 -1.45
N ILE A 159 -11.44 4.15 -2.52
CA ILE A 159 -10.10 3.78 -3.03
C ILE A 159 -9.00 4.48 -2.22
N LEU A 160 -7.87 3.80 -2.07
CA LEU A 160 -6.72 4.26 -1.29
C LEU A 160 -5.43 3.63 -1.83
N GLY A 161 -4.27 4.06 -1.35
CA GLY A 161 -2.99 3.50 -1.79
C GLY A 161 -2.84 2.00 -1.48
N GLY A 162 -1.97 1.32 -2.21
CA GLY A 162 -1.62 -0.08 -2.05
C GLY A 162 -2.56 -1.08 -2.71
N ILE A 163 -3.50 -0.63 -3.56
CA ILE A 163 -4.49 -1.49 -4.24
C ILE A 163 -4.21 -1.60 -5.74
N ASP A 164 -4.83 -2.59 -6.38
CA ASP A 164 -4.76 -2.86 -7.80
C ASP A 164 -5.44 -1.77 -8.65
N VAL A 165 -4.67 -1.17 -9.57
CA VAL A 165 -5.17 -0.25 -10.61
C VAL A 165 -4.44 -0.48 -11.93
N GLY A 166 -5.07 -0.09 -13.03
CA GLY A 166 -4.47 -0.18 -14.35
C GLY A 166 -5.28 0.56 -15.40
N PRO A 167 -4.70 0.81 -16.57
CA PRO A 167 -5.42 1.43 -17.67
C PRO A 167 -6.56 0.53 -18.14
N LEU A 168 -7.66 1.15 -18.59
CA LEU A 168 -8.78 0.44 -19.22
C LEU A 168 -8.33 -0.37 -20.45
N ARG A 169 -7.32 0.13 -21.17
CA ARG A 169 -6.87 -0.40 -22.45
C ARG A 169 -5.88 -1.56 -22.27
N ALA A 170 -5.93 -2.52 -23.18
CA ALA A 170 -4.88 -3.51 -23.35
C ALA A 170 -3.73 -2.92 -24.19
N VAL A 171 -2.50 -3.34 -23.90
CA VAL A 171 -1.30 -3.02 -24.68
C VAL A 171 -0.65 -4.33 -25.09
N ASP A 172 -0.34 -4.52 -26.37
CA ASP A 172 0.18 -5.78 -26.92
C ASP A 172 -0.65 -7.01 -26.56
N LEU A 173 -1.99 -6.86 -26.59
CA LEU A 173 -2.98 -7.88 -26.20
C LEU A 173 -2.90 -8.31 -24.72
N GLN A 174 -2.23 -7.54 -23.87
CA GLN A 174 -2.10 -7.79 -22.45
C GLN A 174 -2.77 -6.70 -21.61
N SER A 175 -3.40 -7.11 -20.51
CA SER A 175 -3.89 -6.19 -19.48
C SER A 175 -2.70 -5.81 -18.58
N ILE A 176 -2.48 -4.51 -18.41
CA ILE A 176 -1.42 -3.98 -17.57
C ILE A 176 -2.02 -3.63 -16.20
N ALA A 177 -1.35 -4.07 -15.15
CA ALA A 177 -1.76 -3.82 -13.77
C ALA A 177 -0.55 -3.42 -12.93
N GLY A 178 -0.79 -2.54 -11.96
CA GLY A 178 0.17 -2.18 -10.94
C GLY A 178 -0.54 -1.71 -9.68
N THR A 179 0.20 -0.99 -8.84
CA THR A 179 -0.30 -0.53 -7.55
C THR A 179 -0.63 0.96 -7.62
N LEU A 180 -1.78 1.35 -7.06
CA LEU A 180 -2.09 2.74 -6.74
C LEU A 180 -1.19 3.17 -5.58
N GLY A 181 -0.29 4.12 -5.79
CA GLY A 181 0.65 4.55 -4.75
C GLY A 181 -0.01 5.36 -3.65
N ALA A 182 -0.65 6.46 -4.03
CA ALA A 182 -1.31 7.36 -3.09
C ALA A 182 -2.33 8.25 -3.81
N ILE A 183 -3.17 8.90 -3.01
CA ILE A 183 -3.90 10.08 -3.44
C ILE A 183 -2.98 11.30 -3.28
N VAL A 184 -2.93 12.15 -4.29
CA VAL A 184 -2.15 13.39 -4.31
C VAL A 184 -3.03 14.56 -4.71
N ILE A 185 -2.56 15.78 -4.47
CA ILE A 185 -3.21 17.04 -4.81
C ILE A 185 -2.38 17.71 -5.89
N ASP A 186 -3.01 18.04 -6.99
CA ASP A 186 -2.40 18.88 -8.01
C ASP A 186 -2.18 20.30 -7.51
N ASN A 187 -0.94 20.79 -7.56
CA ASN A 187 -0.62 22.07 -6.93
C ASN A 187 -1.26 23.27 -7.67
N SER A 188 -1.56 23.16 -8.97
CA SER A 188 -2.14 24.26 -9.75
C SER A 188 -3.66 24.29 -9.72
N THR A 189 -4.31 23.14 -9.88
CA THR A 189 -5.78 23.00 -9.96
C THR A 189 -6.43 22.60 -8.64
N GLN A 190 -5.64 22.13 -7.66
CA GLN A 190 -6.11 21.57 -6.39
C GLN A 190 -6.97 20.29 -6.55
N HIS A 191 -7.02 19.72 -7.76
CA HIS A 191 -7.70 18.46 -7.99
C HIS A 191 -7.01 17.30 -7.28
N ARG A 192 -7.81 16.37 -6.76
CA ARG A 192 -7.31 15.10 -6.23
C ARG A 192 -7.01 14.13 -7.36
N MET A 193 -5.86 13.49 -7.28
CA MET A 193 -5.35 12.59 -8.31
C MET A 193 -4.83 11.29 -7.70
N LEU A 194 -4.86 10.22 -8.48
CA LEU A 194 -4.09 9.01 -8.25
C LEU A 194 -2.63 9.29 -8.59
N LEU A 195 -1.69 8.76 -7.80
CA LEU A 195 -0.27 8.67 -8.14
C LEU A 195 0.13 7.19 -8.29
N SER A 196 0.80 6.86 -9.39
CA SER A 196 1.46 5.56 -9.60
C SER A 196 2.63 5.74 -10.59
N ASN A 197 3.24 4.66 -11.07
CA ASN A 197 4.30 4.75 -12.07
C ASN A 197 3.74 5.08 -13.47
N TYR A 198 4.59 5.67 -14.30
CA TYR A 198 4.30 5.86 -15.72
C TYR A 198 4.12 4.51 -16.40
N HIS A 199 5.03 3.55 -16.18
CA HIS A 199 4.94 2.24 -16.84
C HIS A 199 3.70 1.42 -16.40
N VAL A 200 3.00 1.86 -15.34
CA VAL A 200 1.74 1.28 -14.89
C VAL A 200 0.55 1.98 -15.56
N LEU A 201 0.40 3.30 -15.40
CA LEU A 201 -0.78 4.01 -15.89
C LEU A 201 -0.67 4.32 -17.40
N CYS A 202 0.45 4.89 -17.80
CA CYS A 202 0.73 5.29 -19.17
C CYS A 202 1.26 4.13 -20.00
N VAL A 203 2.01 3.18 -19.44
CA VAL A 203 2.65 2.05 -20.14
C VAL A 203 3.71 2.51 -21.16
N ASN A 204 3.30 3.25 -22.19
CA ASN A 204 4.14 3.81 -23.25
C ASN A 204 3.49 5.08 -23.83
N GLU A 205 4.13 5.74 -24.79
CA GLU A 205 3.65 7.02 -25.39
C GLU A 205 2.27 6.94 -26.08
N GLY A 206 1.73 5.73 -26.29
CA GLY A 206 0.40 5.51 -26.86
C GLY A 206 -0.76 5.96 -25.97
N TRP A 207 -0.51 6.20 -24.67
CA TRP A 207 -1.56 6.49 -23.68
C TRP A 207 -2.47 7.67 -24.02
N ASN A 208 -1.97 8.67 -24.73
CA ASN A 208 -2.72 9.87 -25.10
C ASN A 208 -3.22 9.87 -26.56
N GLN A 209 -2.95 8.82 -27.34
CA GLN A 209 -3.27 8.79 -28.77
C GLN A 209 -4.75 8.51 -29.06
N TRP A 210 -5.50 7.98 -28.10
CA TRP A 210 -6.93 7.64 -28.23
C TRP A 210 -7.86 8.56 -27.43
N GLY A 211 -7.40 9.78 -27.13
CA GLY A 211 -8.17 10.73 -26.32
C GLY A 211 -8.50 10.17 -24.93
N ASP A 212 -9.68 10.50 -24.42
CA ASP A 212 -10.09 10.14 -23.05
C ASP A 212 -10.07 8.63 -22.81
N VAL A 213 -10.47 7.81 -23.78
CA VAL A 213 -10.51 6.35 -23.66
C VAL A 213 -9.12 5.77 -23.35
N GLY A 214 -8.08 6.26 -24.01
CA GLY A 214 -6.69 5.84 -23.76
C GLY A 214 -6.17 6.23 -22.37
N ARG A 215 -6.80 7.22 -21.76
CA ARG A 215 -6.41 7.82 -20.49
C ARG A 215 -7.22 7.30 -19.30
N ARG A 216 -8.23 6.46 -19.51
CA ARG A 216 -9.06 5.96 -18.41
C ARG A 216 -8.34 4.91 -17.57
N ILE A 217 -8.48 5.03 -16.25
CA ILE A 217 -7.98 4.09 -15.24
C ILE A 217 -9.14 3.33 -14.61
N THR A 218 -8.91 2.05 -14.34
CA THR A 218 -9.87 1.15 -13.69
C THR A 218 -9.36 0.65 -12.34
N GLN A 219 -10.31 0.35 -11.45
CA GLN A 219 -10.08 -0.28 -10.15
C GLN A 219 -11.12 -1.40 -9.93
N PRO A 220 -10.69 -2.67 -9.77
CA PRO A 220 -9.36 -3.16 -10.12
C PRO A 220 -9.06 -2.97 -11.63
N SER A 221 -7.78 -3.08 -12.00
CA SER A 221 -7.26 -3.03 -13.38
C SER A 221 -8.01 -3.92 -14.39
N PHE A 222 -8.50 -5.08 -13.95
CA PHE A 222 -9.23 -6.02 -14.80
C PHE A 222 -10.65 -6.22 -14.27
N GLY A 223 -11.64 -5.96 -15.13
CA GLY A 223 -13.06 -6.11 -14.79
C GLY A 223 -13.58 -5.08 -13.76
N GLY A 224 -12.78 -4.07 -13.42
CA GLY A 224 -13.18 -3.01 -12.49
C GLY A 224 -13.94 -1.86 -13.14
N ILE A 225 -14.20 -0.84 -12.32
CA ILE A 225 -14.91 0.37 -12.74
C ILE A 225 -13.92 1.48 -13.06
N LEU A 226 -14.37 2.44 -13.88
CA LEU A 226 -13.61 3.65 -14.14
C LEU A 226 -13.53 4.52 -12.88
N VAL A 227 -12.32 4.96 -12.53
CA VAL A 227 -12.08 5.76 -11.32
C VAL A 227 -11.35 7.08 -11.55
N ALA A 228 -10.59 7.19 -12.65
CA ALA A 228 -9.77 8.36 -12.94
C ALA A 228 -9.40 8.48 -14.44
N THR A 229 -8.92 9.67 -14.83
CA THR A 229 -8.33 9.95 -16.16
C THR A 229 -6.90 10.45 -15.99
N ILE A 230 -5.93 9.81 -16.65
CA ILE A 230 -4.51 10.22 -16.68
C ILE A 230 -4.41 11.68 -17.12
N GLU A 231 -3.69 12.52 -16.38
CA GLU A 231 -3.42 13.91 -16.76
C GLU A 231 -1.98 14.14 -17.17
N ARG A 232 -1.04 13.50 -16.48
CA ARG A 232 0.40 13.64 -16.76
C ARG A 232 1.10 12.31 -16.52
N GLY A 233 2.09 12.04 -17.35
CA GLY A 233 2.99 10.90 -17.22
C GLY A 233 4.40 11.31 -17.62
N ILE A 234 5.38 11.01 -16.78
CA ILE A 234 6.79 11.31 -17.01
C ILE A 234 7.59 10.04 -16.73
N LEU A 235 8.34 9.62 -17.75
CA LEU A 235 9.33 8.55 -17.68
C LEU A 235 10.65 9.07 -18.24
N ASN A 236 11.64 9.25 -17.38
CA ASN A 236 12.97 9.72 -17.76
C ASN A 236 14.04 9.21 -16.78
N LYS A 237 15.26 9.74 -16.86
CA LYS A 237 16.38 9.36 -16.00
C LYS A 237 16.17 9.65 -14.50
N ASP A 238 15.21 10.48 -14.16
CA ASP A 238 15.00 11.00 -12.80
C ASP A 238 13.79 10.35 -12.14
N VAL A 239 12.71 10.09 -12.90
CA VAL A 239 11.43 9.60 -12.38
C VAL A 239 10.71 8.68 -13.35
N ASP A 240 9.94 7.76 -12.79
CA ASP A 240 8.90 6.96 -13.43
C ASP A 240 7.58 7.18 -12.68
N ALA A 241 6.76 8.13 -13.14
CA ALA A 241 5.54 8.53 -12.44
C ALA A 241 4.44 9.01 -13.39
N ALA A 242 3.20 8.77 -12.99
CA ALA A 242 2.03 9.31 -13.64
C ALA A 242 0.97 9.67 -12.59
N VAL A 243 0.18 10.69 -12.94
CA VAL A 243 -0.98 11.12 -12.15
C VAL A 243 -2.24 11.10 -12.98
N ALA A 244 -3.34 10.67 -12.36
CA ALA A 244 -4.65 10.59 -12.98
C ALA A 244 -5.69 11.27 -12.11
N ARG A 245 -6.39 12.28 -12.64
CA ARG A 245 -7.45 12.99 -11.92
C ARG A 245 -8.60 12.05 -11.61
N LEU A 246 -9.00 12.04 -10.34
CA LEU A 246 -10.15 11.28 -9.87
C LEU A 246 -11.43 11.76 -10.54
N ASP A 247 -12.32 10.82 -10.87
CA ASP A 247 -13.68 11.15 -11.28
C ASP A 247 -14.49 11.66 -10.08
N ASN A 248 -15.43 12.58 -10.32
CA ASN A 248 -16.19 13.25 -9.26
C ASN A 248 -17.00 12.31 -8.35
N ILE A 249 -17.34 11.11 -8.84
CA ILE A 249 -18.11 10.10 -8.09
C ILE A 249 -17.23 9.13 -7.31
N THR A 250 -15.92 9.15 -7.51
CA THR A 250 -14.98 8.21 -6.90
C THR A 250 -14.71 8.62 -5.46
N ARG A 251 -15.13 7.79 -4.50
CA ARG A 251 -14.79 7.99 -3.08
C ARG A 251 -13.34 7.54 -2.84
N TYR A 252 -12.59 8.31 -2.06
CA TYR A 252 -11.19 8.03 -1.77
C TYR A 252 -10.86 8.23 -0.29
N ALA A 253 -9.70 7.72 0.13
CA ALA A 253 -9.05 8.02 1.42
C ALA A 253 -7.56 8.28 1.20
N CYS A 254 -6.99 9.28 1.89
CA CYS A 254 -5.59 9.68 1.78
C CYS A 254 -4.67 8.83 2.69
N GLY A 255 -4.82 7.52 2.59
CA GLY A 255 -4.00 6.53 3.26
C GLY A 255 -3.55 5.44 2.30
N VAL A 256 -2.80 4.48 2.83
CA VAL A 256 -2.39 3.26 2.13
C VAL A 256 -2.98 2.09 2.90
N GLN A 257 -3.66 1.17 2.20
CA GLN A 257 -4.27 -0.01 2.80
C GLN A 257 -3.21 -0.78 3.62
N ASP A 258 -3.60 -1.34 4.76
CA ASP A 258 -2.76 -2.02 5.77
C ASP A 258 -1.57 -1.22 6.36
N VAL A 259 -1.18 -0.08 5.76
CA VAL A 259 -0.11 0.81 6.24
C VAL A 259 -0.67 1.91 7.14
N GLY A 260 -1.86 2.44 6.81
CA GLY A 260 -2.55 3.50 7.53
C GLY A 260 -2.57 4.86 6.81
N ALA A 261 -2.92 5.91 7.54
CA ALA A 261 -2.97 7.28 7.04
C ALA A 261 -1.57 7.80 6.66
N ILE A 262 -1.50 8.62 5.61
CA ILE A 262 -0.28 9.35 5.29
C ILE A 262 -0.24 10.64 6.11
N THR A 263 0.90 10.88 6.76
CA THR A 263 1.11 12.04 7.66
C THR A 263 1.98 13.12 7.03
N GLY A 264 2.63 12.84 5.90
CA GLY A 264 3.48 13.77 5.18
C GLY A 264 4.53 13.07 4.32
N THR A 265 5.68 13.70 4.16
CA THR A 265 6.85 13.17 3.44
C THR A 265 8.11 13.26 4.29
N ALA A 266 9.09 12.42 3.98
CA ALA A 266 10.43 12.47 4.56
C ALA A 266 11.49 12.20 3.50
N ALA A 267 12.69 12.74 3.70
CA ALA A 267 13.85 12.38 2.90
C ALA A 267 14.31 10.96 3.26
N PRO A 268 14.80 10.15 2.30
CA PRO A 268 15.33 8.83 2.60
C PRO A 268 16.67 8.90 3.34
N GLU A 269 16.85 8.03 4.34
CA GLU A 269 18.10 7.90 5.11
C GLU A 269 18.55 6.43 5.12
N LEU A 270 19.86 6.18 5.13
CA LEU A 270 20.40 4.83 5.26
C LEU A 270 19.99 4.22 6.61
N GLY A 271 19.58 2.95 6.57
CA GLY A 271 19.09 2.23 7.75
C GLY A 271 17.66 2.55 8.14
N MET A 272 16.97 3.47 7.44
CA MET A 272 15.58 3.80 7.75
C MET A 272 14.67 2.58 7.52
N ALA A 273 13.94 2.20 8.57
CA ALA A 273 12.91 1.16 8.49
C ALA A 273 11.70 1.70 7.72
N VAL A 274 11.22 0.90 6.77
CA VAL A 274 10.12 1.27 5.89
C VAL A 274 9.17 0.10 5.66
N ARG A 275 7.95 0.42 5.25
CA ARG A 275 6.95 -0.54 4.82
C ARG A 275 6.23 -0.05 3.56
N LYS A 276 5.67 -0.98 2.80
CA LYS A 276 4.83 -0.67 1.65
C LYS A 276 3.72 -1.70 1.52
N ARG A 277 2.61 -1.31 0.89
CA ARG A 277 1.62 -2.27 0.40
C ARG A 277 1.56 -2.22 -1.12
N GLY A 278 1.68 -3.37 -1.73
CA GLY A 278 1.52 -3.55 -3.17
C GLY A 278 0.46 -4.59 -3.51
N ARG A 279 -0.13 -4.49 -4.70
CA ARG A 279 -1.17 -5.42 -5.13
C ARG A 279 -0.71 -6.87 -5.17
N THR A 280 0.58 -7.16 -5.27
CA THR A 280 1.08 -8.53 -5.43
C THR A 280 1.49 -9.11 -4.08
N THR A 281 2.39 -8.43 -3.37
CA THR A 281 2.96 -8.99 -2.13
C THR A 281 2.19 -8.62 -0.86
N GLY A 282 1.23 -7.70 -0.95
CA GLY A 282 0.53 -7.12 0.19
C GLY A 282 1.45 -6.21 1.00
N LEU A 283 1.22 -6.14 2.31
CA LEU A 283 2.05 -5.39 3.25
C LEU A 283 3.40 -6.11 3.45
N THR A 284 4.49 -5.41 3.20
CA THR A 284 5.86 -5.88 3.43
C THR A 284 6.70 -4.79 4.08
N TYR A 285 7.79 -5.23 4.72
CA TYR A 285 8.71 -4.42 5.49
C TYR A 285 10.12 -4.54 4.91
N GLY A 286 10.89 -3.47 5.04
CA GLY A 286 12.25 -3.39 4.53
C GLY A 286 13.05 -2.29 5.20
N THR A 287 14.28 -2.15 4.74
CA THR A 287 15.22 -1.13 5.22
C THR A 287 15.90 -0.47 4.03
N ILE A 288 16.01 0.85 4.06
CA ILE A 288 16.76 1.59 3.04
C ILE A 288 18.25 1.25 3.22
N ASN A 289 18.83 0.54 2.25
CA ASN A 289 20.23 0.09 2.30
C ASN A 289 21.12 0.77 1.25
N GLY A 290 20.54 1.53 0.33
CA GLY A 290 21.29 2.31 -0.65
C GLY A 290 20.62 3.64 -0.97
N LEU A 291 21.43 4.69 -1.07
CA LEU A 291 21.05 6.02 -1.52
C LEU A 291 21.88 6.38 -2.76
N HIS A 292 21.40 7.34 -3.54
CA HIS A 292 22.07 7.83 -4.75
C HIS A 292 22.35 6.73 -5.80
N ALA A 293 21.54 5.67 -5.80
CA ALA A 293 21.71 4.53 -6.69
C ALA A 293 21.50 4.94 -8.15
N THR A 294 22.34 4.41 -9.04
CA THR A 294 22.18 4.49 -10.49
C THR A 294 21.84 3.09 -11.00
N ALA A 295 20.74 2.97 -11.72
CA ALA A 295 20.21 1.68 -12.17
C ALA A 295 19.82 1.73 -13.65
N THR A 296 20.22 0.72 -14.40
CA THR A 296 19.81 0.53 -15.79
C THR A 296 18.64 -0.43 -15.83
N ILE A 297 17.48 0.06 -16.24
CA ILE A 297 16.24 -0.71 -16.28
C ILE A 297 15.74 -0.77 -17.73
N THR A 298 15.37 -1.96 -18.18
CA THR A 298 14.75 -2.18 -19.49
C THR A 298 13.26 -2.41 -19.30
N PHE A 299 12.47 -1.60 -20.00
CA PHE A 299 11.02 -1.71 -20.04
C PHE A 299 10.56 -2.35 -21.35
N ASP A 300 9.47 -3.09 -21.26
CA ASP A 300 8.79 -3.69 -22.41
C ASP A 300 7.91 -2.67 -23.16
N HIS A 301 7.00 -3.16 -24.02
CA HIS A 301 5.98 -2.35 -24.71
C HIS A 301 6.52 -1.17 -25.52
N GLY A 302 7.71 -1.35 -26.10
CA GLY A 302 8.37 -0.38 -26.96
C GLY A 302 9.03 0.79 -26.23
N VAL A 303 9.14 0.75 -24.90
CA VAL A 303 9.76 1.82 -24.10
C VAL A 303 11.30 1.76 -24.17
N GLY A 304 11.89 0.57 -24.02
CA GLY A 304 13.34 0.37 -24.10
C GLY A 304 14.07 0.62 -22.78
N THR A 305 15.38 0.91 -22.87
CA THR A 305 16.28 0.96 -21.70
C THR A 305 16.50 2.39 -21.21
N ILE A 306 16.37 2.60 -19.90
CA ILE A 306 16.57 3.87 -19.21
C ILE A 306 17.61 3.71 -18.11
N VAL A 307 18.51 4.69 -17.98
CA VAL A 307 19.47 4.78 -16.87
C VAL A 307 18.95 5.78 -15.85
N PHE A 308 18.34 5.27 -14.79
CA PHE A 308 17.88 6.04 -13.64
C PHE A 308 19.05 6.45 -12.75
N ARG A 309 19.01 7.67 -12.22
CA ARG A 309 20.04 8.20 -11.31
C ARG A 309 19.42 8.68 -10.02
N GLU A 310 20.22 8.72 -8.96
CA GLU A 310 19.81 9.29 -7.68
C GLU A 310 18.56 8.59 -7.09
N GLN A 311 18.55 7.26 -7.12
CA GLN A 311 17.46 6.41 -6.63
C GLN A 311 17.81 5.84 -5.24
N MET A 312 16.85 5.16 -4.61
CA MET A 312 17.07 4.45 -3.34
C MET A 312 16.84 2.94 -3.52
N GLN A 313 17.60 2.15 -2.76
CA GLN A 313 17.49 0.69 -2.69
C GLN A 313 16.94 0.27 -1.33
N ILE A 314 16.04 -0.71 -1.35
CA ILE A 314 15.36 -1.22 -0.16
C ILE A 314 15.50 -2.73 -0.13
N ASP A 315 16.14 -3.23 0.93
CA ASP A 315 16.24 -4.66 1.16
C ASP A 315 15.07 -5.17 2.03
N PRO A 316 14.64 -6.43 1.86
CA PRO A 316 13.61 -7.02 2.69
C PRO A 316 14.04 -7.12 4.15
N ASP A 317 13.11 -6.82 5.06
CA ASP A 317 13.19 -7.30 6.43
C ASP A 317 12.80 -8.79 6.44
N THR A 318 13.82 -9.63 6.26
CA THR A 318 13.67 -11.09 6.16
C THR A 318 13.10 -11.75 7.42
N THR A 319 13.06 -11.04 8.55
CA THR A 319 12.40 -11.53 9.76
C THR A 319 10.87 -11.46 9.66
N ARG A 320 10.33 -10.61 8.78
CA ARG A 320 8.89 -10.35 8.62
C ARG A 320 8.34 -10.82 7.27
N ASN A 321 9.14 -10.73 6.22
CA ASN A 321 8.75 -11.11 4.86
C ASN A 321 9.95 -11.58 4.04
N ALA A 322 9.75 -12.58 3.18
CA ALA A 322 10.82 -13.11 2.33
C ALA A 322 11.30 -12.10 1.27
N LEU A 323 10.38 -11.31 0.71
CA LEU A 323 10.63 -10.31 -0.33
C LEU A 323 10.09 -8.96 0.14
N PHE A 324 10.73 -7.85 -0.24
CA PHE A 324 10.18 -6.51 -0.03
C PHE A 324 9.13 -6.22 -1.12
N ALA A 325 9.41 -6.58 -2.37
CA ALA A 325 8.50 -6.35 -3.50
C ALA A 325 8.60 -7.45 -4.56
N ASP A 326 7.57 -7.53 -5.40
CA ASP A 326 7.51 -8.44 -6.56
C ASP A 326 6.76 -7.76 -7.73
N GLN A 327 6.73 -8.41 -8.90
CA GLN A 327 6.08 -7.91 -10.11
C GLN A 327 4.64 -7.50 -9.82
N GLY A 328 4.27 -6.28 -10.24
CA GLY A 328 2.96 -5.67 -9.98
C GLY A 328 2.91 -4.77 -8.75
N ASP A 329 3.90 -4.80 -7.86
CA ASP A 329 4.02 -3.82 -6.77
C ASP A 329 4.50 -2.44 -7.26
N SER A 330 4.91 -2.31 -8.52
CA SER A 330 5.22 -1.03 -9.16
C SER A 330 4.12 0.00 -8.89
N GLY A 331 4.52 1.17 -8.44
CA GLY A 331 3.65 2.26 -8.05
C GLY A 331 3.34 2.29 -6.56
N SER A 332 3.76 1.28 -5.77
CA SER A 332 3.59 1.31 -4.30
C SER A 332 4.38 2.46 -3.68
N THR A 333 3.74 3.20 -2.78
CA THR A 333 4.44 4.16 -1.92
C THR A 333 5.16 3.44 -0.78
N ILE A 334 6.38 3.90 -0.50
CA ILE A 334 7.23 3.42 0.59
C ILE A 334 7.08 4.40 1.75
N VAL A 335 6.74 3.91 2.93
CA VAL A 335 6.31 4.71 4.09
C VAL A 335 7.14 4.34 5.31
N ASN A 336 7.61 5.33 6.06
CA ASN A 336 8.33 5.10 7.32
C ASN A 336 7.38 4.85 8.51
N ASP A 337 7.93 4.57 9.69
CA ASP A 337 7.14 4.32 10.90
C ASP A 337 6.28 5.51 11.36
N ALA A 338 6.67 6.74 11.02
CA ALA A 338 5.91 7.95 11.29
C ALA A 338 4.72 8.17 10.31
N GLY A 339 4.52 7.29 9.33
CA GLY A 339 3.45 7.42 8.33
C GLY A 339 3.79 8.39 7.20
N GLN A 340 5.06 8.80 7.07
CA GLN A 340 5.52 9.71 6.02
C GLN A 340 5.95 8.90 4.79
N VAL A 341 5.56 9.36 3.60
CA VAL A 341 6.04 8.75 2.35
C VAL A 341 7.50 9.15 2.12
N VAL A 342 8.31 8.17 1.71
CA VAL A 342 9.76 8.32 1.49
C VAL A 342 10.09 8.11 0.02
N GLY A 343 9.33 7.28 -0.71
CA GLY A 343 9.49 7.13 -2.16
C GLY A 343 8.42 6.32 -2.86
N LEU A 344 8.60 6.17 -4.17
CA LEU A 344 7.72 5.45 -5.08
C LEU A 344 8.49 4.30 -5.71
N LEU A 345 8.08 3.07 -5.41
CA LEU A 345 8.69 1.85 -5.94
C LEU A 345 8.41 1.72 -7.44
N PHE A 346 9.44 1.45 -8.25
CA PHE A 346 9.27 1.26 -9.70
C PHE A 346 10.01 0.06 -10.28
N SER A 347 10.95 -0.54 -9.55
CA SER A 347 11.67 -1.73 -10.00
C SER A 347 11.98 -2.67 -8.84
N ILE A 348 12.17 -3.94 -9.18
CA ILE A 348 12.70 -4.98 -8.29
C ILE A 348 14.00 -5.53 -8.88
N ASP A 349 14.78 -6.25 -8.07
CA ASP A 349 15.97 -6.93 -8.58
C ASP A 349 15.60 -8.08 -9.54
N ALA A 350 16.42 -8.27 -10.58
CA ALA A 350 16.20 -9.30 -11.60
C ALA A 350 16.40 -10.73 -11.09
N GLU A 351 17.04 -10.90 -9.93
CA GLU A 351 17.31 -12.21 -9.32
C GLU A 351 16.18 -12.67 -8.41
N SER A 352 15.10 -11.88 -8.28
CA SER A 352 13.96 -12.15 -7.39
C SER A 352 14.36 -12.35 -5.93
N LYS A 353 15.43 -11.68 -5.47
CA LYS A 353 15.81 -11.62 -4.05
C LYS A 353 14.86 -10.74 -3.24
N GLY A 354 14.05 -9.95 -3.92
CA GLY A 354 13.01 -9.12 -3.34
C GLY A 354 13.50 -7.77 -2.89
N THR A 355 14.66 -7.29 -3.36
CA THR A 355 15.15 -5.91 -3.19
C THR A 355 14.39 -4.99 -4.15
N GLY A 356 13.96 -3.83 -3.66
CA GLY A 356 13.28 -2.80 -4.44
C GLY A 356 14.20 -1.63 -4.80
N ILE A 357 13.95 -1.02 -5.97
CA ILE A 357 14.47 0.29 -6.33
C ILE A 357 13.31 1.26 -6.45
N ALA A 358 13.46 2.42 -5.81
CA ALA A 358 12.43 3.43 -5.74
C ALA A 358 12.98 4.84 -5.98
N THR A 359 12.12 5.72 -6.46
CA THR A 359 12.43 7.15 -6.58
C THR A 359 12.10 7.86 -5.26
N PRO A 360 13.01 8.68 -4.69
CA PRO A 360 12.70 9.52 -3.53
C PRO A 360 11.45 10.38 -3.78
N ILE A 361 10.52 10.40 -2.83
CA ILE A 361 9.17 10.95 -3.09
C ILE A 361 9.21 12.42 -3.47
N GLN A 362 10.13 13.19 -2.87
CA GLN A 362 10.24 14.63 -3.11
C GLN A 362 10.44 14.94 -4.59
N ARG A 363 11.28 14.15 -5.28
CA ARG A 363 11.51 14.30 -6.72
C ARG A 363 10.26 14.02 -7.54
N VAL A 364 9.49 13.00 -7.16
CA VAL A 364 8.22 12.65 -7.83
C VAL A 364 7.25 13.82 -7.70
N LEU A 365 7.08 14.34 -6.49
CA LEU A 365 6.15 15.43 -6.18
C LEU A 365 6.50 16.72 -6.94
N GLU A 366 7.78 17.09 -6.94
CA GLU A 366 8.29 18.26 -7.68
C GLU A 366 8.11 18.09 -9.19
N THR A 367 8.50 16.93 -9.74
CA THR A 367 8.44 16.68 -11.18
C THR A 367 6.99 16.61 -11.69
N MET A 368 6.08 16.06 -10.90
CA MET A 368 4.67 15.94 -11.26
C MET A 368 3.83 17.16 -10.88
N ASN A 369 4.43 18.14 -10.19
CA ASN A 369 3.78 19.31 -9.60
C ASN A 369 2.55 18.95 -8.72
N VAL A 370 2.75 18.03 -7.80
CA VAL A 370 1.71 17.57 -6.87
C VAL A 370 2.23 17.57 -5.43
N SER A 371 1.31 17.60 -4.47
CA SER A 371 1.58 17.41 -3.04
C SER A 371 0.92 16.13 -2.55
N MET A 372 1.48 15.49 -1.52
CA MET A 372 0.78 14.37 -0.88
C MET A 372 -0.57 14.84 -0.36
N ALA A 373 -1.64 14.12 -0.69
CA ALA A 373 -2.90 14.32 0.01
C ALA A 373 -2.74 13.68 1.39
N ILE A 374 -3.00 14.45 2.43
CA ILE A 374 -3.09 13.99 3.81
C ILE A 374 -4.54 14.20 4.25
N GLU A 375 -5.08 13.26 5.03
CA GLU A 375 -6.37 13.50 5.68
C GLU A 375 -6.20 14.52 6.81
N GLY A 376 -7.18 15.40 6.94
CA GLY A 376 -7.27 16.35 8.04
C GLY A 376 -6.40 17.60 7.90
N ILE A 377 -5.86 18.10 9.02
CA ILE A 377 -5.21 19.41 9.14
C ILE A 377 -4.09 19.38 10.18
N GLY A 378 -2.89 19.87 9.82
CA GLY A 378 -1.73 19.97 10.72
C GLY A 378 -1.40 18.69 11.48
N GLY A 379 -1.58 17.52 10.85
CA GLY A 379 -1.34 16.20 11.44
C GLY A 379 -2.51 15.61 12.23
N TYR A 380 -3.62 16.35 12.41
CA TYR A 380 -4.86 15.84 12.98
C TYR A 380 -5.76 15.31 11.86
N ASP A 381 -6.02 13.99 11.83
CA ASP A 381 -6.62 13.30 10.67
C ASP A 381 -8.08 13.64 10.33
N LEU A 382 -8.85 14.21 11.28
CA LEU A 382 -10.29 14.48 11.16
C LEU A 382 -11.12 13.25 10.70
N SER A 383 -10.64 12.04 10.96
CA SER A 383 -11.23 10.81 10.46
C SER A 383 -12.45 10.33 11.27
N SER A 384 -12.70 10.92 12.43
CA SER A 384 -13.74 10.48 13.37
C SER A 384 -14.89 11.48 13.43
N SER A 385 -16.12 10.97 13.38
CA SER A 385 -17.32 11.78 13.66
C SER A 385 -17.37 12.36 15.08
N ALA A 386 -16.51 11.89 15.99
CA ALA A 386 -16.35 12.45 17.32
C ALA A 386 -15.42 13.68 17.36
N ASP A 387 -14.70 13.98 16.28
CA ASP A 387 -13.76 15.10 16.23
C ASP A 387 -14.47 16.44 16.38
N ARG A 388 -13.88 17.30 17.21
CA ARG A 388 -14.42 18.63 17.52
C ARG A 388 -13.33 19.66 17.37
N ALA A 389 -13.75 20.88 17.02
CA ALA A 389 -12.84 21.99 16.78
C ALA A 389 -13.39 23.32 17.27
N PHE A 390 -12.48 24.21 17.67
CA PHE A 390 -12.78 25.62 17.97
C PHE A 390 -11.51 26.48 17.79
N ALA A 391 -11.69 27.79 17.66
CA ALA A 391 -10.57 28.73 17.57
C ALA A 391 -10.06 29.13 18.96
N LEU A 392 -8.75 29.34 19.08
CA LEU A 392 -8.05 29.70 20.32
C LEU A 392 -7.13 30.89 20.08
N ASP A 393 -7.03 31.79 21.05
CA ASP A 393 -6.00 32.82 21.08
C ASP A 393 -4.78 32.29 21.85
N TYR A 394 -4.06 31.32 21.27
CA TYR A 394 -2.99 30.60 21.97
C TYR A 394 -1.91 31.55 22.51
N THR A 395 -1.59 32.62 21.77
CA THR A 395 -0.54 33.59 22.11
C THR A 395 -1.02 34.73 23.02
N GLY A 396 -2.32 34.85 23.27
CA GLY A 396 -2.89 35.92 24.09
C GLY A 396 -2.81 37.30 23.44
N THR A 397 -2.97 37.38 22.12
CA THR A 397 -2.89 38.64 21.36
C THR A 397 -4.26 39.34 21.18
N GLY A 398 -5.34 38.71 21.66
CA GLY A 398 -6.71 39.11 21.41
C GLY A 398 -7.26 38.61 20.08
N LYS A 399 -6.55 37.70 19.40
CA LYS A 399 -6.94 37.13 18.10
C LYS A 399 -7.01 35.62 18.20
N SER A 400 -8.16 35.04 17.87
CA SER A 400 -8.30 33.59 17.76
C SER A 400 -7.71 33.07 16.45
N ASP A 401 -6.39 33.03 16.37
CA ASP A 401 -5.60 32.67 15.17
C ASP A 401 -4.98 31.27 15.23
N HIS A 402 -5.27 30.51 16.29
CA HIS A 402 -4.96 29.09 16.41
C HIS A 402 -6.24 28.24 16.37
N LEU A 403 -6.09 26.98 15.99
CA LEU A 403 -7.20 26.01 15.97
C LEU A 403 -6.92 24.90 16.98
N VAL A 404 -7.92 24.57 17.78
CA VAL A 404 -7.88 23.40 18.66
C VAL A 404 -8.73 22.31 18.01
N PHE A 405 -8.17 21.10 17.93
CA PHE A 405 -8.88 19.90 17.52
C PHE A 405 -8.78 18.86 18.65
N TYR A 406 -9.88 18.19 18.98
CA TYR A 406 -9.87 17.14 19.99
C TYR A 406 -10.86 16.01 19.70
N ARG A 407 -10.52 14.80 20.17
CA ARG A 407 -11.33 13.59 20.07
C ARG A 407 -11.68 13.08 21.46
N PRO A 408 -12.87 13.42 21.99
CA PRO A 408 -13.32 12.87 23.26
C PRO A 408 -13.46 11.35 23.16
N GLY A 409 -13.16 10.64 24.22
CA GLY A 409 -13.16 9.17 24.26
C GLY A 409 -11.84 8.52 23.83
N LYS A 410 -10.89 9.31 23.32
CA LYS A 410 -9.59 8.81 22.81
C LYS A 410 -8.38 9.55 23.37
N GLY A 411 -8.56 10.61 24.16
CA GLY A 411 -7.45 11.36 24.72
C GLY A 411 -6.73 12.28 23.73
N ILE A 412 -7.21 12.44 22.50
CA ILE A 412 -6.48 13.15 21.45
C ILE A 412 -6.81 14.63 21.49
N VAL A 413 -5.79 15.50 21.50
CA VAL A 413 -5.95 16.95 21.41
C VAL A 413 -4.71 17.60 20.80
N PHE A 414 -4.95 18.44 19.79
CA PHE A 414 -3.94 19.18 19.04
C PHE A 414 -4.30 20.66 19.07
N ILE A 415 -3.29 21.52 19.14
CA ILE A 415 -3.42 22.96 18.95
C ILE A 415 -2.52 23.33 17.77
N LEU A 416 -3.11 23.90 16.73
CA LEU A 416 -2.45 24.19 15.47
C LEU A 416 -2.29 25.70 15.32
N LYS A 417 -1.08 26.13 14.93
CA LYS A 417 -0.82 27.47 14.43
C LYS A 417 -1.01 27.50 12.91
N LYS A 418 -1.36 28.67 12.39
CA LYS A 418 -1.36 28.96 10.95
C LYS A 418 0.02 29.46 10.53
N ASP A 419 0.67 28.77 9.57
CA ASP A 419 2.01 29.13 9.08
C ASP A 419 1.97 29.95 7.76
N GLY A 420 0.80 30.10 7.15
CA GLY A 420 0.63 30.81 5.87
C GLY A 420 -0.66 30.42 5.14
N PRO A 421 -0.79 30.69 3.83
CA PRO A 421 -1.89 30.17 3.02
C PRO A 421 -1.87 28.64 3.01
N GLY A 422 -2.90 28.01 3.60
CA GLY A 422 -3.07 26.55 3.61
C GLY A 422 -2.16 25.76 4.55
N GLY A 423 -1.17 26.38 5.18
CA GLY A 423 -0.23 25.73 6.10
C GLY A 423 -0.69 25.79 7.56
N PHE A 424 -0.75 24.63 8.22
CA PHE A 424 -1.00 24.50 9.66
C PHE A 424 -0.02 23.50 10.26
N THR A 425 0.56 23.82 11.41
CA THR A 425 1.42 22.90 12.17
C THR A 425 1.06 22.89 13.66
N PRO A 426 1.29 21.77 14.36
CA PRO A 426 0.98 21.69 15.78
C PRO A 426 1.98 22.52 16.61
N VAL A 427 1.45 23.37 17.49
CA VAL A 427 2.18 23.95 18.63
C VAL A 427 1.98 23.13 19.91
N TYR A 428 0.96 22.28 19.92
CA TYR A 428 0.73 21.27 20.96
C TYR A 428 0.10 20.02 20.33
N GLN A 429 0.53 18.85 20.78
CA GLN A 429 -0.01 17.56 20.33
C GLN A 429 0.04 16.55 21.48
N SER A 430 -1.08 15.91 21.77
CA SER A 430 -1.18 14.83 22.76
C SER A 430 -2.22 13.79 22.35
N HIS A 431 -1.98 12.55 22.77
CA HIS A 431 -2.89 11.40 22.63
C HIS A 431 -3.36 10.86 23.99
N THR A 432 -3.12 11.60 25.07
CA THR A 432 -3.42 11.17 26.45
C THR A 432 -4.13 12.25 27.28
N GLY A 433 -4.69 13.26 26.61
CA GLY A 433 -5.33 14.41 27.24
C GLY A 433 -4.44 15.63 27.32
N ILE A 434 -4.85 16.63 28.10
CA ILE A 434 -4.19 17.93 28.25
C ILE A 434 -4.39 18.49 29.67
N GLY A 435 -3.33 19.05 30.26
CA GLY A 435 -3.41 19.70 31.58
C GLY A 435 -3.92 18.80 32.71
N GLY A 436 -3.68 17.49 32.62
CA GLY A 436 -4.15 16.48 33.58
C GLY A 436 -5.58 15.98 33.36
N PHE A 437 -6.29 16.50 32.36
CA PHE A 437 -7.60 15.99 31.95
C PHE A 437 -7.43 15.00 30.79
N ASP A 438 -7.79 13.74 30.99
CA ASP A 438 -7.44 12.61 30.12
C ASP A 438 -8.20 12.55 28.77
N LEU A 439 -9.31 13.29 28.63
CA LEU A 439 -10.21 13.26 27.46
C LEU A 439 -10.66 11.83 27.07
N SER A 440 -10.72 10.92 28.05
CA SER A 440 -10.94 9.49 27.84
C SER A 440 -12.42 9.11 27.67
N VAL A 441 -13.35 10.05 27.86
CA VAL A 441 -14.79 9.80 27.79
C VAL A 441 -15.40 10.51 26.59
N SER A 442 -16.26 9.82 25.83
CA SER A 442 -16.83 10.32 24.57
C SER A 442 -17.70 11.58 24.72
N ASN A 443 -18.15 11.86 25.94
CA ASN A 443 -18.92 13.05 26.28
C ASN A 443 -18.06 14.18 26.87
N ASP A 444 -16.73 14.10 26.79
CA ASP A 444 -15.87 15.20 27.22
C ASP A 444 -16.01 16.41 26.27
N HIS A 445 -15.96 17.61 26.84
CA HIS A 445 -16.10 18.87 26.10
C HIS A 445 -14.96 19.82 26.47
N VAL A 446 -14.49 20.58 25.48
CA VAL A 446 -13.45 21.60 25.62
C VAL A 446 -13.87 22.88 24.90
N PHE A 447 -13.61 24.04 25.50
CA PHE A 447 -13.78 25.35 24.85
C PHE A 447 -12.76 26.38 25.35
N ALA A 448 -12.51 27.42 24.54
CA ALA A 448 -11.65 28.55 24.88
C ALA A 448 -12.34 29.50 25.87
N PHE A 449 -11.57 30.06 26.80
CA PHE A 449 -12.08 30.95 27.85
C PHE A 449 -11.11 32.10 28.15
N ASP A 450 -11.64 33.29 28.41
CA ASP A 450 -10.87 34.46 28.83
C ASP A 450 -10.87 34.55 30.36
N TYR A 451 -10.19 33.62 31.02
CA TYR A 451 -10.20 33.54 32.49
C TYR A 451 -9.63 34.81 33.15
N ASP A 452 -8.66 35.45 32.51
CA ASP A 452 -8.01 36.66 33.04
C ASP A 452 -8.87 37.92 32.80
N GLY A 453 -9.87 37.87 31.91
CA GLY A 453 -10.77 38.98 31.63
C GLY A 453 -10.02 40.15 30.97
N ILE A 454 -9.10 39.84 30.06
CA ILE A 454 -8.27 40.84 29.37
C ILE A 454 -8.49 40.89 27.86
N GLY A 455 -9.48 40.15 27.35
CA GLY A 455 -9.80 40.04 25.93
C GLY A 455 -9.05 38.91 25.23
N THR A 456 -8.44 37.98 25.98
CA THR A 456 -7.63 36.89 25.43
C THR A 456 -8.23 35.56 25.81
N ALA A 457 -8.96 34.93 24.89
CA ALA A 457 -9.49 33.58 25.10
C ALA A 457 -8.38 32.52 24.94
N ASN A 458 -7.38 32.57 25.82
CA ASN A 458 -6.16 31.76 25.80
C ASN A 458 -6.13 30.66 26.89
N HIS A 459 -7.17 30.57 27.71
CA HIS A 459 -7.37 29.47 28.65
C HIS A 459 -8.32 28.44 28.04
N LEU A 460 -8.31 27.22 28.60
CA LEU A 460 -9.22 26.17 28.20
C LEU A 460 -10.08 25.73 29.39
N VAL A 461 -11.36 25.53 29.14
CA VAL A 461 -12.27 24.86 30.08
C VAL A 461 -12.55 23.47 29.53
N LEU A 462 -12.31 22.45 30.35
CA LEU A 462 -12.59 21.05 30.05
C LEU A 462 -13.61 20.53 31.05
N TYR A 463 -14.66 19.85 30.59
CA TYR A 463 -15.66 19.29 31.49
C TYR A 463 -16.21 17.96 31.01
N ARG A 464 -16.62 17.14 31.98
CA ARG A 464 -17.24 15.83 31.78
C ARG A 464 -18.65 15.82 32.39
N PRO A 465 -19.69 16.05 31.58
CA PRO A 465 -21.08 15.89 32.00
C PRO A 465 -21.32 14.47 32.52
N GLY A 466 -22.07 14.35 33.61
CA GLY A 466 -22.41 13.07 34.22
C GLY A 466 -21.52 12.69 35.40
N THR A 467 -20.31 13.25 35.52
CA THR A 467 -19.37 12.89 36.61
C THR A 467 -18.97 14.08 37.48
N GLY A 468 -19.39 15.29 37.16
CA GLY A 468 -19.04 16.48 37.92
C GLY A 468 -17.63 17.04 37.69
N ALA A 469 -16.88 16.52 36.69
CA ALA A 469 -15.51 16.96 36.47
C ALA A 469 -15.46 18.23 35.62
N VAL A 470 -14.70 19.24 36.07
CA VAL A 470 -14.44 20.47 35.33
C VAL A 470 -13.10 21.08 35.71
N PHE A 471 -12.30 21.36 34.70
CA PHE A 471 -10.96 21.91 34.82
C PHE A 471 -10.92 23.23 34.06
N ILE A 472 -10.23 24.21 34.61
CA ILE A 472 -9.78 25.39 33.87
C ILE A 472 -8.27 25.30 33.85
N ILE A 473 -7.68 25.29 32.65
CA ILE A 473 -6.24 25.11 32.46
C ILE A 473 -5.64 26.32 31.73
N LYS A 474 -4.38 26.61 32.05
CA LYS A 474 -3.58 27.69 31.46
C LYS A 474 -2.28 27.12 30.90
N GLN A 475 -1.77 27.70 29.81
CA GLN A 475 -0.45 27.42 29.30
C GLN A 475 0.62 28.22 30.08
N ASP A 476 1.76 27.62 30.36
CA ASP A 476 2.90 28.26 31.05
C ASP A 476 3.83 29.10 30.14
N GLY A 477 3.45 29.31 28.87
CA GLY A 477 4.29 29.99 27.86
C GLY A 477 5.36 29.11 27.22
N THR A 478 5.66 27.93 27.78
CA THR A 478 6.55 26.92 27.16
C THR A 478 5.80 25.83 26.40
N GLY A 479 4.47 25.86 26.48
CA GLY A 479 3.58 24.91 25.78
C GLY A 479 2.96 23.87 26.72
N ASN A 480 3.32 23.86 28.00
CA ASN A 480 2.69 22.97 28.97
C ASN A 480 1.44 23.61 29.54
N TYR A 481 0.39 22.81 29.69
CA TYR A 481 -0.85 23.21 30.32
C TYR A 481 -0.92 22.69 31.76
N HIS A 482 -1.42 23.52 32.67
CA HIS A 482 -1.63 23.18 34.07
C HIS A 482 -2.99 23.69 34.56
N PRO A 483 -3.64 22.98 35.50
CA PRO A 483 -4.91 23.41 36.07
C PRO A 483 -4.73 24.62 36.99
N ILE A 484 -5.57 25.62 36.77
CA ILE A 484 -5.79 26.77 37.67
C ILE A 484 -7.12 26.65 38.42
N TYR A 485 -7.98 25.73 37.97
CA TYR A 485 -9.15 25.24 38.70
C TYR A 485 -9.32 23.77 38.35
N GLN A 486 -9.67 22.94 39.34
CA GLN A 486 -9.88 21.51 39.15
C GLN A 486 -10.95 20.95 40.09
N ALA A 487 -12.01 20.39 39.50
CA ALA A 487 -12.94 19.49 40.15
C ALA A 487 -12.87 18.13 39.44
N THR A 488 -12.53 17.07 40.16
CA THR A 488 -12.38 15.70 39.64
C THR A 488 -13.74 14.97 39.60
N PRO A 489 -13.83 13.81 38.91
CA PRO A 489 -15.03 12.97 38.96
C PRO A 489 -15.47 12.68 40.41
N GLY A 490 -16.76 12.87 40.71
CA GLY A 490 -17.31 12.82 42.07
C GLY A 490 -17.21 14.15 42.85
N GLY A 491 -16.63 15.20 42.25
CA GLY A 491 -16.57 16.54 42.81
C GLY A 491 -17.89 17.32 42.71
N SER A 492 -17.91 18.55 43.23
CA SER A 492 -19.09 19.42 43.32
C SER A 492 -19.36 20.26 42.06
N GLY A 493 -18.72 19.94 40.92
CA GLY A 493 -18.70 20.79 39.73
C GLY A 493 -18.09 22.16 40.01
N ILE A 494 -18.73 23.24 39.53
CA ILE A 494 -18.19 24.62 39.62
C ILE A 494 -19.28 25.65 39.95
N GLY A 495 -18.98 26.57 40.87
CA GLY A 495 -19.91 27.65 41.25
C GLY A 495 -21.29 27.18 41.73
N GLY A 496 -21.36 25.98 42.31
CA GLY A 496 -22.59 25.34 42.76
C GLY A 496 -23.38 24.57 41.67
N TYR A 497 -22.88 24.53 40.43
CA TYR A 497 -23.43 23.68 39.37
C TYR A 497 -22.71 22.33 39.35
N ASP A 498 -23.42 21.24 39.60
CA ASP A 498 -22.83 19.93 39.94
C ASP A 498 -22.25 19.14 38.76
N LEU A 499 -22.61 19.45 37.50
CA LEU A 499 -22.18 18.71 36.30
C LEU A 499 -22.48 17.19 36.33
N SER A 500 -23.46 16.78 37.14
CA SER A 500 -23.78 15.37 37.41
C SER A 500 -24.67 14.71 36.36
N ASP A 501 -25.19 15.46 35.38
CA ASP A 501 -26.08 14.91 34.34
C ASP A 501 -25.34 14.87 33.00
N PRO A 502 -25.40 13.76 32.24
CA PRO A 502 -24.76 13.65 30.93
C PRO A 502 -25.28 14.68 29.90
N ALA A 503 -26.46 15.27 30.13
CA ALA A 503 -27.02 16.32 29.29
C ALA A 503 -26.41 17.71 29.56
N ASP A 504 -25.60 17.87 30.61
CA ASP A 504 -25.04 19.17 30.99
C ASP A 504 -24.16 19.75 29.89
N ARG A 505 -24.30 21.06 29.68
CA ARG A 505 -23.59 21.81 28.65
C ARG A 505 -23.08 23.12 29.21
N ALA A 506 -22.01 23.63 28.61
CA ALA A 506 -21.40 24.87 29.01
C ALA A 506 -20.87 25.68 27.82
N PHE A 507 -20.78 27.00 28.00
CA PHE A 507 -20.13 27.92 27.07
C PHE A 507 -19.65 29.18 27.81
N PRO A 508 -18.66 29.91 27.27
CA PRO A 508 -18.19 31.16 27.86
C PRO A 508 -19.15 32.30 27.50
N PHE A 509 -19.32 33.28 28.39
CA PHE A 509 -20.29 34.35 28.23
C PHE A 509 -19.71 35.69 28.70
N ASP A 510 -19.98 36.75 27.94
CA ASP A 510 -19.66 38.13 28.33
C ASP A 510 -20.87 38.74 29.03
N TYR A 511 -21.10 38.33 30.27
CA TYR A 511 -22.23 38.82 31.07
C TYR A 511 -22.17 40.34 31.29
N ALA A 512 -20.95 40.89 31.40
CA ALA A 512 -20.74 42.31 31.68
C ALA A 512 -20.80 43.20 30.42
N GLY A 513 -20.87 42.62 29.21
CA GLY A 513 -20.91 43.36 27.94
C GLY A 513 -19.60 44.10 27.62
N THR A 514 -18.46 43.56 28.07
CA THR A 514 -17.13 44.18 27.95
C THR A 514 -16.36 43.76 26.69
N GLY A 515 -16.92 42.85 25.90
CA GLY A 515 -16.25 42.14 24.81
C GLY A 515 -15.41 40.95 25.28
N LYS A 516 -15.46 40.59 26.57
CA LYS A 516 -14.61 39.57 27.20
C LYS A 516 -15.47 38.42 27.67
N SER A 517 -15.25 37.23 27.12
CA SER A 517 -16.03 36.03 27.49
C SER A 517 -15.41 35.37 28.73
N ASP A 518 -15.50 36.07 29.86
CA ASP A 518 -14.84 35.77 31.15
C ASP A 518 -15.81 35.27 32.24
N HIS A 519 -17.09 35.08 31.90
CA HIS A 519 -18.09 34.39 32.72
C HIS A 519 -18.45 33.04 32.08
N LEU A 520 -19.07 32.15 32.86
CA LEU A 520 -19.46 30.82 32.40
C LEU A 520 -20.97 30.64 32.47
N VAL A 521 -21.54 29.96 31.48
CA VAL A 521 -22.91 29.48 31.55
C VAL A 521 -22.88 27.96 31.57
N PHE A 522 -23.59 27.38 32.53
CA PHE A 522 -23.86 25.94 32.59
C PHE A 522 -25.37 25.72 32.56
N TYR A 523 -25.83 24.75 31.76
CA TYR A 523 -27.26 24.48 31.62
C TYR A 523 -27.56 23.00 31.37
N ARG A 524 -28.71 22.56 31.88
CA ARG A 524 -29.24 21.20 31.74
C ARG A 524 -30.50 21.22 30.87
N PRO A 525 -30.37 20.99 29.56
CA PRO A 525 -31.53 20.93 28.66
C PRO A 525 -32.49 19.83 29.10
N GLY A 526 -33.79 20.04 28.90
CA GLY A 526 -34.84 19.10 29.33
C GLY A 526 -35.17 19.12 30.83
N LYS A 527 -34.30 19.69 31.69
CA LYS A 527 -34.58 19.88 33.12
C LYS A 527 -34.89 21.32 33.51
N GLY A 528 -34.64 22.28 32.60
CA GLY A 528 -34.91 23.70 32.85
C GLY A 528 -33.94 24.34 33.85
N ILE A 529 -32.73 23.80 33.97
CA ILE A 529 -31.70 24.31 34.89
C ILE A 529 -30.70 25.13 34.09
N VAL A 530 -30.37 26.33 34.56
CA VAL A 530 -29.31 27.18 33.98
C VAL A 530 -28.69 28.07 35.05
N PHE A 531 -27.36 28.14 35.04
CA PHE A 531 -26.55 28.96 35.95
C PHE A 531 -25.68 29.86 35.10
N ILE A 532 -25.68 31.16 35.40
CA ILE A 532 -24.69 32.11 34.90
C ILE A 532 -23.73 32.37 36.05
N LEU A 533 -22.49 31.96 35.88
CA LEU A 533 -21.46 32.02 36.90
C LEU A 533 -20.50 33.17 36.61
N LYS A 534 -20.38 34.07 37.58
CA LYS A 534 -19.37 35.13 37.60
C LYS A 534 -18.11 34.60 38.25
N LYS A 535 -16.96 35.00 37.69
CA LYS A 535 -15.66 34.85 38.33
C LYS A 535 -15.46 35.97 39.34
N ASP A 536 -15.39 35.64 40.62
CA ASP A 536 -15.19 36.62 41.69
C ASP A 536 -13.70 36.80 42.07
N GLY A 537 -12.86 35.87 41.65
CA GLY A 537 -11.43 35.87 41.91
C GLY A 537 -10.76 34.61 41.34
N PRO A 538 -9.46 34.38 41.63
CA PRO A 538 -8.78 33.17 41.21
C PRO A 538 -9.47 31.90 41.74
N GLY A 539 -9.95 31.03 40.85
CA GLY A 539 -10.59 29.76 41.15
C GLY A 539 -11.99 29.86 41.75
N THR A 540 -12.52 31.06 41.95
CA THR A 540 -13.78 31.29 42.67
C THR A 540 -14.86 31.76 41.70
N PHE A 541 -15.97 31.01 41.67
CA PHE A 541 -17.12 31.29 40.84
C PHE A 541 -18.39 31.30 41.68
N SER A 542 -19.28 32.26 41.43
CA SER A 542 -20.59 32.33 42.08
C SER A 542 -21.71 32.58 41.06
N PRO A 543 -22.93 32.08 41.30
CA PRO A 543 -24.04 32.32 40.39
C PRO A 543 -24.56 33.76 40.50
N VAL A 544 -24.49 34.50 39.41
CA VAL A 544 -25.21 35.79 39.24
C VAL A 544 -26.63 35.58 38.75
N TYR A 545 -26.91 34.42 38.15
CA TYR A 545 -28.25 33.94 37.85
C TYR A 545 -28.29 32.44 38.07
N ARG A 546 -29.38 31.94 38.65
CA ARG A 546 -29.67 30.51 38.74
C ARG A 546 -31.15 30.25 38.55
N ALA A 547 -31.46 29.33 37.66
CA ALA A 547 -32.76 28.67 37.59
C ALA A 547 -32.53 27.20 37.96
N THR A 548 -33.19 26.76 39.03
CA THR A 548 -33.27 25.38 39.47
C THR A 548 -34.75 25.04 39.52
N LYS A 549 -35.20 24.10 38.71
CA LYS A 549 -36.62 23.71 38.70
C LYS A 549 -37.03 23.09 40.02
#